data_AF-A0A538FZX0-F1
#
_entry.id   AF-A0A538FZX0-F1
#
_cell.length_a   1.000
_cell.length_b   1.000
_cell.length_c   1.000
_cell.angle_alpha   90.00
_cell.angle_beta   90.00
_cell.angle_gamma   90.00
#
_symmetry.space_group_name_H-M   'P 1'
#
loop_
_entity.id
_entity.type
_entity.pdbx_description
1 polymer ?
#
loop_
_entity_poly.entity_id
_entity_poly.type
_entity_poly.pdbx_seq_one_letter_code
_entity_poly.pdbx_strand_id
1 'polypeptide(L)' 'MRELYVRHARLDGRSVAVLRAVDEGTRVVVEAQVWPKGAETSVQPGPYTFPTAGEATRFVTHAVEAFIALGCDVRAS' A
#
# COMPACT_ATOMS: atom_id res chain seq x y z
N MET A 1 11.66 9.15 11.48
CA MET A 1 10.72 8.50 10.55
C MET A 1 11.52 7.66 9.56
N ARG A 2 11.21 6.38 9.42
CA ARG A 2 11.96 5.41 8.60
C ARG A 2 11.01 4.64 7.70
N GLU A 3 11.24 4.65 6.40
CA GLU A 3 10.52 3.76 5.48
C GLU A 3 10.89 2.31 5.75
N LEU A 4 9.88 1.45 5.88
CA LEU A 4 10.07 0.01 6.06
C LEU A 4 10.05 -0.72 4.73
N TYR A 5 9.06 -0.41 3.88
CA TYR A 5 8.90 -0.98 2.55
C TYR A 5 7.82 -0.23 1.76
N VAL A 6 7.87 -0.40 0.43
CA VAL A 6 6.82 0.05 -0.49
C VAL A 6 6.32 -1.13 -1.34
N ARG A 7 5.02 -1.14 -1.66
CA ARG A 7 4.41 -2.08 -2.62
C ARG A 7 3.68 -1.30 -3.71
N HIS A 8 4.02 -1.60 -4.95
CA HIS A 8 3.38 -1.03 -6.15
C HIS A 8 2.50 -2.09 -6.78
N ALA A 9 1.20 -1.85 -6.84
CA ALA A 9 0.25 -2.69 -7.56
C ALA A 9 -0.09 -2.06 -8.91
N ARG A 10 0.07 -2.83 -9.98
CA ARG A 10 -0.25 -2.41 -11.35
C ARG A 10 -1.17 -3.40 -12.04
N LEU A 11 -2.14 -2.90 -12.79
CA LEU A 11 -2.99 -3.71 -13.67
C LEU A 11 -2.76 -3.25 -15.10
N ASP A 12 -2.40 -4.18 -15.99
CA ASP A 12 -2.08 -3.90 -17.40
C ASP A 12 -1.05 -2.75 -17.57
N GLY A 13 -0.04 -2.71 -16.70
CA GLY A 13 1.01 -1.69 -16.68
C GLY A 13 0.61 -0.35 -16.06
N ARG A 14 -0.66 -0.13 -15.69
CA ARG A 14 -1.16 1.08 -15.05
C ARG A 14 -1.13 0.95 -13.53
N SER A 15 -0.69 2.00 -12.83
CA SER A 15 -0.74 2.04 -11.36
C SER A 15 -2.18 1.98 -10.86
N VAL A 16 -2.43 1.05 -9.94
CA VAL A 16 -3.71 0.91 -9.22
C VAL A 16 -3.54 1.34 -7.77
N ALA A 17 -2.43 0.96 -7.13
CA ALA A 17 -2.12 1.40 -5.78
C ALA A 17 -0.62 1.45 -5.50
N VAL A 18 -0.24 2.32 -4.58
CA VAL A 18 1.06 2.33 -3.91
C VAL A 18 0.81 2.32 -2.41
N LEU A 19 1.37 1.33 -1.71
CA LEU A 19 1.32 1.22 -0.25
C LEU A 19 2.72 1.42 0.30
N ARG A 20 2.89 2.40 1.19
CA ARG A 20 4.18 2.70 1.84
C ARG A 20 4.02 2.58 3.35
N ALA A 21 4.80 1.68 3.96
CA ALA A 21 4.85 1.55 5.42
C ALA A 21 5.99 2.39 5.98
N VAL A 22 5.68 3.25 6.95
CA VAL A 22 6.62 4.16 7.57
C VAL A 22 6.57 4.04 9.09
N ASP A 23 7.72 3.80 9.70
CA ASP A 23 7.89 3.78 11.14
C ASP A 23 8.14 5.21 11.66
N GLU A 24 7.21 5.70 12.47
CA GLU A 24 7.28 7.01 13.13
C GLU A 24 7.97 6.96 14.50
N GLY A 25 8.41 5.77 14.94
CA GLY A 25 9.12 5.52 16.20
C GLY A 25 8.19 5.05 17.33
N THR A 26 6.95 5.52 17.38
CA THR A 26 5.93 5.08 18.36
C THR A 26 4.83 4.24 17.74
N ARG A 27 4.71 4.28 16.41
CA ARG A 27 3.69 3.60 15.61
C ARG A 27 4.18 3.48 14.18
N VAL A 28 3.51 2.61 13.41
CA VAL A 28 3.74 2.47 11.99
C VAL A 28 2.53 2.97 11.23
N VAL A 29 2.76 3.82 10.24
CA VAL A 29 1.74 4.35 9.36
C VAL A 29 1.88 3.69 7.98
N VAL A 30 0.78 3.16 7.45
CA VAL A 30 0.69 2.74 6.05
C VAL A 30 -0.04 3.83 5.28
N GLU A 31 0.71 4.52 4.44
CA GLU A 31 0.19 5.49 3.49
C GLU A 31 -0.23 4.74 2.22
N ALA A 32 -1.43 5.03 1.74
CA ALA A 32 -1.97 4.44 0.52
C ALA A 32 -2.25 5.54 -0.49
N GLN A 33 -1.82 5.33 -1.73
CA GLN A 33 -2.22 6.11 -2.88
C GLN A 33 -2.90 5.16 -3.87
N VAL A 34 -4.14 5.43 -4.25
CA VAL A 34 -4.96 4.53 -5.06
C VAL A 34 -5.47 5.30 -6.27
N TRP A 35 -5.44 4.66 -7.45
CA TRP A 35 -6.01 5.16 -8.69
C TRP A 35 -7.26 4.31 -9.02
N PRO A 36 -8.47 4.78 -8.64
CA PRO A 36 -9.69 4.08 -8.97
C PRO A 36 -9.85 3.90 -10.48
N LYS A 37 -10.50 2.81 -10.90
CA LYS A 37 -10.75 2.54 -12.32
C LYS A 37 -11.54 3.70 -12.94
N GLY A 38 -10.97 4.32 -13.97
CA GLY A 38 -11.59 5.43 -14.70
C GLY A 38 -11.39 6.80 -14.06
N ALA A 39 -10.68 6.90 -12.93
CA ALA A 39 -10.30 8.18 -12.35
C ALA A 39 -9.01 8.70 -13.01
N GLU A 40 -8.97 10.01 -13.28
CA GLU A 40 -7.77 10.69 -13.76
C GLU A 40 -6.77 10.99 -12.63
N THR A 41 -7.28 11.08 -11.40
CA THR A 41 -6.50 11.43 -10.21
C THR A 41 -6.48 10.29 -9.20
N SER A 42 -5.39 10.25 -8.42
CA SER A 42 -5.30 9.34 -7.29
C SER A 42 -6.05 9.89 -6.07
N VAL A 43 -6.57 9.00 -5.25
CA VAL A 43 -7.03 9.29 -3.89
C VAL A 43 -6.03 8.73 -2.87
N GLN A 44 -6.02 9.31 -1.66
CA GLN A 44 -5.16 8.83 -0.57
C GLN A 44 -6.02 8.34 0.60
N PRO A 45 -6.48 7.07 0.58
CA PRO A 45 -7.22 6.53 1.70
C PRO A 45 -6.30 6.36 2.91
N GLY A 46 -6.83 6.65 4.11
CA GLY A 46 -6.08 6.62 5.36
C GLY A 46 -5.65 8.01 5.86
N PRO A 47 -4.54 8.12 6.62
CA PRO A 47 -3.54 7.08 6.88
C PRO A 47 -4.02 5.92 7.76
N TYR A 48 -3.53 4.71 7.49
CA TYR A 48 -3.78 3.54 8.35
C TYR A 48 -2.68 3.42 9.39
N THR A 49 -3.04 3.41 10.67
CA THR A 49 -2.08 3.45 11.79
C THR A 49 -2.08 2.12 12.55
N PHE A 50 -0.88 1.61 12.83
CA PHE A 50 -0.66 0.35 13.53
C PHE A 50 0.31 0.53 14.70
N PRO A 51 0.12 -0.16 15.83
CA PRO A 51 1.05 -0.14 16.97
C PRO A 51 2.43 -0.71 16.64
N THR A 52 2.51 -1.69 15.73
CA THR A 52 3.75 -2.41 15.41
C THR A 52 3.97 -2.59 13.91
N ALA A 53 5.23 -2.74 13.52
CA ALA A 53 5.60 -3.08 12.14
C ALA A 53 5.02 -4.44 11.70
N GLY A 54 4.86 -5.38 12.62
CA GLY A 54 4.25 -6.68 12.35
C GLY A 54 2.78 -6.55 11.94
N GLU A 55 2.00 -5.73 12.64
CA GLU A 55 0.60 -5.47 12.29
C GLU A 55 0.45 -4.73 10.96
N ALA A 56 1.27 -3.70 10.72
CA ALA A 56 1.31 -3.01 9.43
C ALA A 56 1.63 -3.98 8.28
N THR A 57 2.57 -4.91 8.51
CA THR A 57 2.94 -5.93 7.52
C THR A 57 1.78 -6.86 7.20
N ARG A 58 1.02 -7.33 8.19
CA ARG A 58 -0.17 -8.16 7.94
C ARG A 58 -1.22 -7.42 7.11
N PHE A 59 -1.47 -6.15 7.43
CA PHE A 59 -2.38 -5.32 6.65
C PHE A 59 -1.94 -5.21 5.18
N VAL A 60 -0.66 -4.89 4.94
CA VAL A 60 -0.15 -4.77 3.57
C VAL A 60 -0.15 -6.10 2.85
N THR A 61 0.19 -7.21 3.52
CA THR A 61 0.10 -8.56 2.93
C THR A 61 -1.31 -8.87 2.45
N HIS A 62 -2.35 -8.64 3.26
CA HIS A 62 -3.73 -8.87 2.83
C HIS A 62 -4.13 -7.98 1.63
N ALA A 63 -3.69 -6.71 1.62
CA ALA A 63 -3.95 -5.82 0.50
C ALA A 63 -3.25 -6.31 -0.78
N VAL A 64 -2.00 -6.78 -0.67
CA VAL A 64 -1.24 -7.37 -1.78
C VAL A 64 -1.91 -8.63 -2.31
N GLU A 65 -2.37 -9.52 -1.44
CA GLU A 65 -3.12 -10.73 -1.81
C GLU A 65 -4.40 -10.38 -2.57
N ALA A 66 -5.14 -9.38 -2.12
CA ALA A 66 -6.33 -8.89 -2.81
C ALA A 66 -5.99 -8.31 -4.20
N PHE A 67 -4.91 -7.53 -4.32
CA PHE A 67 -4.46 -7.01 -5.62
C PHE A 67 -4.07 -8.14 -6.58
N ILE A 68 -3.34 -9.15 -6.11
CA ILE A 68 -2.97 -10.32 -6.91
C ILE A 68 -4.23 -11.07 -7.37
N ALA A 69 -5.20 -11.28 -6.48
CA ALA A 69 -6.48 -11.92 -6.82
C ALA A 69 -7.28 -11.12 -7.86
N LEU A 70 -7.12 -9.78 -7.89
CA LEU A 70 -7.69 -8.88 -8.90
C LEU A 70 -6.88 -8.81 -10.20
N GLY A 71 -5.79 -9.58 -10.32
CA GLY A 71 -4.95 -9.64 -11.52
C GLY A 71 -3.84 -8.59 -11.58
N CYS A 72 -3.57 -7.88 -10.48
CA CYS A 72 -2.47 -6.93 -10.45
C CYS A 72 -1.11 -7.64 -10.35
N ASP A 73 -0.11 -7.10 -11.05
CA ASP A 73 1.30 -7.34 -10.78
C ASP A 73 1.74 -6.45 -9.60
N VAL A 74 2.28 -7.07 -8.55
CA VAL A 74 2.70 -6.36 -7.34
C VAL A 74 4.20 -6.47 -7.15
N ARG A 75 4.87 -5.32 -7.03
CA ARG A 75 6.33 -5.23 -6.90
C ARG A 75 6.75 -4.55 -5.61
N ALA A 76 7.87 -5.00 -5.04
CA ALA A 76 8.59 -4.30 -3.99
C ALA A 76 9.57 -3.29 -4.61
N SER A 77 9.79 -2.17 -3.92
CA SER A 77 10.86 -1.20 -4.21
C SER A 77 11.60 -0.84 -2.94
#